data_AF-A0A6N9C907-F1
#
_entry.id   AF-A0A6N9C907-F1
#
_cell.length_a   1.000
_cell.length_b   1.000
_cell.length_c   1.000
_cell.angle_alpha   90.00
_cell.angle_beta   90.00
_cell.angle_gamma   90.00
#
_symmetry.space_group_name_H-M   'P 1'
#
loop_
_entity.id
_entity.type
_entity.pdbx_description
1 polymer ?
#
loop_
_entity_poly.entity_id
_entity_poly.type
_entity_poly.pdbx_seq_one_letter_code
_entity_poly.pdbx_strand_id
1 'polypeptide(L)'
;PLYETGMSVIAFGLLWSIRKRKEGTPGWLLGGAFILAGIERFIAEFFRLNQPVLFGLTGAQLISILMVIIGCCLIYWVTRRPVITEAAAVPIPPSSPKRKRRRRS
;
A
#
# COMPACT_ATOMS: atom_id res chain seq x y z
N PRO A 1 -11.78 -13.69 19.71
CA PRO A 1 -11.74 -14.51 18.48
C PRO A 1 -12.70 -14.04 17.38
N LEU A 2 -14.03 -14.02 17.61
CA LEU A 2 -14.99 -13.64 16.54
C LEU A 2 -14.90 -12.16 16.13
N TYR A 3 -14.68 -11.26 17.10
CA TYR A 3 -14.55 -9.82 16.81
C TYR A 3 -13.28 -9.51 15.98
N GLU A 4 -12.15 -10.17 16.30
CA GLU A 4 -10.87 -10.02 15.59
C GLU A 4 -11.02 -10.48 14.14
N THR A 5 -11.63 -11.65 13.93
CA THR A 5 -11.90 -12.15 12.58
C THR A 5 -12.82 -11.20 11.79
N GLY A 6 -13.87 -10.66 12.41
CA GLY A 6 -14.76 -9.70 11.77
C GLY A 6 -14.04 -8.42 11.34
N MET A 7 -13.19 -7.88 12.22
CA MET A 7 -12.37 -6.69 11.93
C MET A 7 -11.37 -6.96 10.81
N SER A 8 -10.68 -8.10 10.83
CA SER A 8 -9.77 -8.52 9.77
C SER A 8 -10.47 -8.68 8.41
N VAL A 9 -11.69 -9.22 8.37
CA VAL A 9 -12.48 -9.34 7.13
C VAL A 9 -12.90 -7.96 6.60
N ILE A 10 -13.32 -7.05 7.48
CA ILE A 10 -13.66 -5.68 7.11
C ILE A 10 -12.42 -4.95 6.57
N ALA A 11 -11.28 -5.06 7.25
CA ALA A 11 -10.02 -4.47 6.82
C ALA A 11 -9.59 -5.00 5.44
N PHE A 12 -9.66 -6.31 5.24
CA PHE A 12 -9.38 -6.93 3.95
C PHE A 12 -10.35 -6.44 2.86
N GLY A 13 -11.65 -6.40 3.13
CA GLY A 13 -12.66 -5.93 2.19
C GLY A 13 -12.46 -4.46 1.79
N LEU A 14 -12.10 -3.60 2.75
CA LEU A 14 -11.78 -2.20 2.52
C LEU A 14 -10.52 -2.06 1.64
N LEU A 15 -9.44 -2.77 1.97
CA LEU A 15 -8.22 -2.78 1.15
C LEU A 15 -8.49 -3.28 -0.27
N TRP A 16 -9.27 -4.34 -0.39
CA TRP A 16 -9.62 -4.93 -1.67
C TRP A 16 -10.44 -3.96 -2.54
N SER A 17 -11.38 -3.24 -1.93
CA SER A 17 -12.20 -2.22 -2.61
C SER A 17 -11.37 -1.06 -3.14
N ILE A 18 -10.34 -0.61 -2.40
CA ILE A 18 -9.48 0.50 -2.83
C ILE A 18 -8.29 0.07 -3.69
N ARG A 19 -8.08 -1.25 -3.88
CA ARG A 19 -6.91 -1.82 -4.56
C ARG A 19 -6.68 -1.26 -5.95
N LYS A 20 -7.75 -1.11 -6.73
CA LYS A 20 -7.68 -0.64 -8.13
C LYS A 20 -7.59 0.88 -8.28
N ARG A 21 -7.84 1.66 -7.22
CA ARG A 21 -7.92 3.13 -7.33
C ARG A 21 -6.58 3.81 -7.67
N LYS A 22 -5.47 3.20 -7.27
CA LYS A 22 -4.09 3.70 -7.48
C LYS A 22 -3.16 2.56 -7.90
N GLU A 23 -3.66 1.69 -8.76
CA GLU A 23 -2.90 0.58 -9.34
C GLU A 23 -1.67 1.16 -10.06
N GLY A 24 -0.47 0.67 -9.72
CA GLY A 24 0.81 1.22 -10.20
C GLY A 24 1.48 2.29 -9.32
N THR A 25 0.88 2.68 -8.18
CA THR A 25 1.54 3.55 -7.18
C THR A 25 2.12 2.71 -6.03
N PRO A 26 3.42 2.38 -6.04
CA PRO A 26 4.04 1.61 -4.96
C PRO A 26 3.88 2.33 -3.62
N GLY A 27 3.47 1.61 -2.58
CA GLY A 27 3.26 2.14 -1.23
C GLY A 27 1.83 2.59 -0.89
N TRP A 28 0.93 2.74 -1.87
CA TRP A 28 -0.48 3.08 -1.60
C TRP A 28 -1.20 2.02 -0.76
N LEU A 29 -1.12 0.75 -1.18
CA LEU A 29 -1.72 -0.37 -0.48
C LEU A 29 -1.09 -0.63 0.89
N LEU A 30 0.24 -0.45 0.99
CA LEU A 30 0.96 -0.61 2.25
C LEU A 30 0.52 0.44 3.28
N GLY A 31 0.38 1.70 2.87
CA GLY A 31 -0.10 2.77 3.74
C GLY A 31 -1.53 2.52 4.22
N GLY A 32 -2.41 2.06 3.32
CA GLY A 32 -3.77 1.65 3.68
C GLY A 32 -3.78 0.47 4.67
N ALA A 33 -2.88 -0.50 4.49
CA ALA A 33 -2.76 -1.64 5.38
C ALA A 33 -2.28 -1.25 6.78
N PHE A 34 -1.31 -0.33 6.89
CA PHE A 34 -0.88 0.19 8.19
C PHE A 34 -1.96 0.96 8.93
N ILE A 35 -2.76 1.76 8.22
CA ILE A 35 -3.91 2.46 8.83
C ILE A 35 -4.91 1.45 9.38
N LEU A 36 -5.32 0.47 8.57
CA LEU A 36 -6.32 -0.52 8.97
C LEU A 36 -5.83 -1.44 10.09
N ALA A 37 -4.59 -1.93 10.01
CA ALA A 37 -3.99 -2.76 11.05
C ALA A 37 -3.82 -1.99 12.37
N GLY A 38 -3.48 -0.70 12.32
CA GLY A 38 -3.43 0.16 13.50
C GLY A 38 -4.82 0.36 14.12
N ILE A 39 -5.84 0.63 13.30
CA ILE A 39 -7.22 0.80 13.80
C ILE A 39 -7.75 -0.49 14.44
N GLU A 40 -7.59 -1.64 13.76
CA GLU A 40 -7.98 -2.94 14.29
C GLU A 40 -7.32 -3.22 15.64
N ARG A 41 -6.00 -3.02 15.72
CA ARG A 41 -5.24 -3.29 16.94
C ARG A 41 -5.59 -2.32 18.07
N PHE A 42 -5.86 -1.05 17.76
CA PHE A 42 -6.33 -0.08 18.74
C PHE A 42 -7.67 -0.52 19.35
N ILE A 43 -8.65 -0.87 18.51
CA ILE A 43 -9.99 -1.32 18.94
C ILE A 43 -9.91 -2.65 19.71
N ALA A 44 -9.15 -3.62 19.21
CA ALA A 44 -8.96 -4.91 19.86
C ALA A 44 -8.39 -4.76 21.28
N GLU A 45 -7.48 -3.81 21.44
CA GLU A 45 -6.85 -3.52 22.71
C GLU A 45 -7.77 -2.81 23.71
N PHE A 46 -8.81 -2.08 23.25
CA PHE A 46 -9.88 -1.58 24.13
C PHE A 46 -10.74 -2.70 24.72
N PHE A 47 -11.00 -3.76 23.94
CA PHE A 47 -11.76 -4.91 24.41
C PHE A 47 -10.94 -5.84 25.31
N ARG A 48 -9.60 -5.74 25.27
CA ARG A 48 -8.73 -6.41 26.22
C ARG A 48 -8.72 -5.62 27.53
N LEU A 49 -8.86 -6.34 28.65
CA LEU A 49 -8.70 -5.81 30.00
C LEU A 49 -7.20 -5.56 30.32
N ASN A 50 -6.45 -4.99 29.39
CA ASN A 50 -5.03 -4.72 29.59
C ASN A 50 -4.84 -3.49 30.48
N GLN A 51 -3.85 -3.57 31.37
CA GLN A 51 -3.47 -2.46 32.25
C GLN A 51 -2.81 -1.35 31.40
N PRO A 52 -3.18 -0.08 31.61
CA PRO A 52 -2.57 1.05 30.89
C PRO A 52 -1.09 1.20 31.24
N VAL A 53 -0.26 1.55 30.26
CA VAL A 53 1.20 1.68 30.39
C VAL A 53 1.63 3.14 30.47
N LEU A 54 1.04 4.03 29.66
CA LEU A 54 1.40 5.45 29.61
C LEU A 54 0.17 6.30 29.26
N PHE A 55 -0.09 7.38 29.99
CA PHE A 55 -1.25 8.27 29.80
C PHE A 55 -2.63 7.57 29.81
N GLY A 56 -2.76 6.43 30.48
CA GLY A 56 -3.99 5.63 30.44
C GLY A 56 -4.15 4.78 29.17
N LEU A 57 -3.14 4.76 28.28
CA LEU A 57 -3.08 3.93 27.08
C LEU A 57 -2.14 2.74 27.26
N THR A 58 -2.45 1.61 26.64
CA THR A 58 -1.55 0.45 26.63
C THR A 58 -0.42 0.65 25.61
N GLY A 59 0.70 -0.06 25.77
CA GLY A 59 1.81 0.00 24.80
C GLY A 59 1.37 -0.39 23.38
N ALA A 60 0.41 -1.30 23.24
CA ALA A 60 -0.14 -1.68 21.95
C ALA A 60 -0.98 -0.57 21.31
N GLN A 61 -1.68 0.25 22.11
CA GLN A 61 -2.40 1.42 21.60
C GLN A 61 -1.44 2.49 21.06
N LEU A 62 -0.31 2.73 21.72
CA LEU A 62 0.71 3.66 21.24
C LEU A 62 1.30 3.23 19.89
N ILE A 63 1.65 1.94 19.76
CA ILE A 63 2.16 1.38 18.50
C ILE A 63 1.09 1.48 17.39
N SER A 64 -0.18 1.26 17.74
CA SER A 64 -1.30 1.36 16.81
C SER A 64 -1.46 2.79 16.27
N ILE A 65 -1.37 3.80 17.14
CA ILE A 65 -1.39 5.21 16.73
C ILE A 65 -0.21 5.52 15.81
N LEU A 66 1.00 5.05 16.15
CA LEU A 66 2.18 5.24 15.31
C LEU A 66 2.01 4.62 13.92
N MET A 67 1.46 3.40 13.83
CA MET A 67 1.16 2.74 12.55
C MET A 67 0.18 3.56 11.70
N VAL A 68 -0.88 4.11 12.30
CA VAL A 68 -1.85 4.95 11.58
C VAL A 68 -1.16 6.21 11.04
N ILE A 69 -0.34 6.88 11.85
CA ILE A 69 0.41 8.07 11.43
C ILE A 69 1.34 7.74 10.26
N ILE A 70 2.14 6.67 10.38
CA ILE A 70 3.05 6.23 9.32
C ILE A 70 2.29 5.92 8.03
N GLY A 71 1.17 5.21 8.13
CA GLY A 71 0.32 4.88 6.98
C GLY A 71 -0.24 6.13 6.29
N CYS A 72 -0.73 7.11 7.06
CA CYS A 72 -1.19 8.40 6.53
C CYS A 72 -0.06 9.18 5.85
N CYS A 73 1.11 9.28 6.49
CA CYS A 73 2.28 9.93 5.91
C CYS A 73 2.73 9.25 4.61
N LEU A 74 2.73 7.92 4.57
CA LEU A 74 3.09 7.15 3.38
C LEU A 74 2.10 7.41 2.24
N ILE A 75 0.79 7.34 2.51
CA ILE A 75 -0.25 7.65 1.50
C ILE A 75 -0.08 9.08 0.98
N TYR A 76 0.09 10.06 1.87
CA TYR A 76 0.30 11.44 1.49
C TYR A 76 1.53 11.60 0.58
N TRP A 77 2.64 10.95 0.94
CA TRP A 77 3.88 11.03 0.18
C TRP A 77 3.79 10.35 -1.19
N VAL A 78 3.23 9.13 -1.29
CA VAL A 78 3.12 8.42 -2.57
C VAL A 78 2.12 9.06 -3.52
N THR A 79 1.08 9.71 -3.00
CA THR A 79 0.08 10.42 -3.83
C THR A 79 0.60 11.73 -4.40
N ARG A 80 1.66 12.31 -3.82
CA ARG A 80 2.29 13.54 -4.30
C ARG A 80 3.50 13.30 -5.20
N ARG A 81 3.94 12.06 -5.36
CA ARG A 81 5.04 11.71 -6.27
C ARG A 81 4.49 11.45 -7.67
N PRO A 82 5.07 12.04 -8.73
CA PRO A 82 4.79 11.58 -10.08
C PRO A 82 5.25 10.12 -10.18
N VAL A 83 4.36 9.26 -10.68
CA VAL A 83 4.72 7.88 -11.01
C VAL A 83 5.81 7.97 -12.08
N ILE A 84 7.05 7.60 -11.73
CA ILE A 84 8.13 7.50 -12.71
C ILE A 84 7.78 6.27 -13.56
N THR A 85 7.06 6.49 -14.65
CA THR A 85 6.86 5.48 -15.67
C THR A 85 8.18 5.30 -16.40
N GLU A 86 8.94 4.28 -16.01
CA GLU A 86 10.22 3.90 -16.60
C GLU A 86 10.09 3.49 -18.10
N ALA A 87 8.88 3.34 -18.62
CA ALA A 87 8.59 2.88 -19.99
C ALA A 87 8.49 3.99 -21.06
N ALA A 88 9.21 5.11 -20.90
CA ALA A 88 9.58 5.98 -22.02
C ALA A 88 11.01 5.69 -22.56
N ALA A 89 11.66 4.63 -22.07
CA ALA A 89 12.93 4.11 -22.57
C ALA A 89 12.68 2.66 -23.00
N VAL A 90 12.73 2.21 -24.25
CA VAL A 90 13.39 2.65 -25.48
C VAL A 90 12.49 2.17 -26.64
N PRO A 91 12.15 2.99 -27.65
CA PRO A 91 11.59 2.45 -28.88
C PRO A 91 12.68 1.57 -29.50
N ILE A 92 12.47 0.25 -29.53
CA ILE A 92 13.33 -0.67 -30.28
C ILE A 92 13.37 -0.12 -31.71
N PRO A 93 14.51 0.38 -32.22
CA PRO A 93 14.56 0.89 -33.58
C PRO A 93 14.17 -0.26 -34.52
N PRO A 94 13.35 0.01 -35.56
CA PRO A 94 12.97 -1.04 -36.49
C PRO A 94 14.24 -1.67 -37.05
N SER A 95 14.36 -3.00 -36.88
CA SER A 95 15.46 -3.78 -37.41
C SER A 95 15.60 -3.44 -38.90
N SER A 96 16.78 -2.94 -39.26
CA SER A 96 17.12 -2.41 -40.57
C SER A 96 16.62 -3.30 -41.72
N PRO A 97 16.11 -2.73 -42.83
CA PRO A 97 15.51 -3.50 -43.90
C PRO A 97 16.57 -4.41 -44.55
N LYS A 98 16.24 -5.71 -44.69
CA LYS A 98 17.05 -6.68 -45.45
C LYS A 98 17.35 -6.09 -46.84
N ARG A 99 18.61 -5.71 -47.06
CA ARG A 99 19.16 -5.25 -48.34
C ARG A 99 18.86 -6.31 -49.40
N LYS A 100 17.87 -6.05 -50.27
CA LYS A 100 17.63 -6.83 -51.50
C LYS A 100 18.94 -6.83 -52.29
N ARG A 101 19.64 -7.96 -52.28
CA ARG A 101 20.84 -8.19 -53.10
C ARG A 101 20.38 -8.38 -54.55
N ARG A 102 20.03 -7.26 -55.21
CA ARG A 102 19.93 -7.19 -56.67
C ARG A 102 21.36 -7.36 -57.20
N ARG A 103 21.73 -8.58 -57.59
CA ARG A 103 22.82 -8.77 -58.55
C ARG A 103 22.17 -9.10 -59.89
N ARG A 104 22.18 -8.08 -60.75
CA ARG A 104 22.12 -8.21 -62.20
C ARG A 104 23.40 -8.91 -62.66
N SER A 105 23.25 -9.86 -63.57
CA SER A 105 24.03 -10.10 -64.80
C SER A 105 23.68 -11.49 -65.31
#